data_AF-A0A138AIF1-F1
#
_entry.id   AF-A0A138AIF1-F1
#
_cell.length_a   1.000
_cell.length_b   1.000
_cell.length_c   1.000
_cell.angle_alpha   90.00
_cell.angle_beta   90.00
_cell.angle_gamma   90.00
#
_symmetry.space_group_name_H-M   'P 1'
#
loop_
_entity.id
_entity.type
_entity.pdbx_description
1 polymer ?
#
loop_
_entity_poly.entity_id
_entity_poly.type
_entity_poly.pdbx_seq_one_letter_code
_entity_poly.pdbx_strand_id
1 'polypeptide(L)'
;MQMAQDEVSAAEIRKKYKGQYRCVGDAILYALSKDWVVRDQGHGVRLYCPCGGQLGRAVSVAGTPKFPGSCAKNIRRTVDKCPDDHDLIPGPR
;
A
#
# COMPACT_ATOMS: atom_id res chain seq x y z
N MET A 1 -25.17 -9.47 -4.91
CA MET A 1 -24.29 -8.53 -4.17
C MET A 1 -22.88 -9.14 -4.21
N GLN A 2 -22.08 -8.78 -5.22
CA GLN A 2 -20.74 -9.36 -5.39
C GLN A 2 -19.72 -8.51 -4.64
N MET A 3 -19.10 -9.15 -3.65
CA MET A 3 -18.14 -8.59 -2.73
C MET A 3 -16.77 -8.49 -3.41
N ALA A 4 -16.13 -7.33 -3.23
CA ALA A 4 -14.75 -6.93 -3.49
C ALA A 4 -13.77 -8.04 -3.96
N GLN A 5 -13.58 -8.16 -5.29
CA GLN A 5 -12.43 -8.86 -5.88
C GLN A 5 -11.16 -7.98 -5.92
N ASP A 6 -11.23 -6.76 -5.40
CA ASP A 6 -10.15 -5.78 -5.49
C ASP A 6 -9.20 -5.81 -4.27
N GLU A 7 -9.63 -6.34 -3.11
CA GLU A 7 -8.79 -6.44 -1.91
C GLU A 7 -7.89 -7.67 -1.99
N VAL A 8 -6.69 -7.49 -2.53
CA VAL A 8 -5.70 -8.57 -2.60
C VAL A 8 -5.28 -8.98 -1.20
N SER A 9 -5.61 -10.22 -0.85
CA SER A 9 -5.28 -10.78 0.45
C SER A 9 -3.76 -10.91 0.62
N ALA A 10 -3.29 -10.73 1.85
CA ALA A 10 -1.90 -10.86 2.27
C ALA A 10 -1.18 -12.11 1.71
N ALA A 11 -1.92 -13.22 1.59
CA ALA A 11 -1.42 -14.48 1.05
C ALA A 11 -1.04 -14.39 -0.44
N GLU A 12 -1.85 -13.68 -1.23
CA GLU A 12 -1.65 -13.50 -2.67
C GLU A 12 -0.42 -12.65 -2.94
N ILE A 13 -0.23 -11.60 -2.14
CA ILE A 13 0.92 -10.71 -2.19
C ILE A 13 2.22 -11.46 -1.84
N ARG A 14 2.19 -12.31 -0.81
CA ARG A 14 3.33 -13.19 -0.48
C ARG A 14 3.68 -14.15 -1.62
N LYS A 15 2.68 -14.62 -2.38
CA LYS A 15 2.86 -15.52 -3.52
C LYS A 15 3.41 -14.77 -4.74
N LYS A 16 2.93 -13.55 -5.00
CA LYS A 16 3.34 -12.67 -6.12
C LYS A 16 4.76 -12.12 -5.92
N TYR A 17 5.11 -11.70 -4.70
CA TYR A 17 6.40 -11.09 -4.36
C TYR A 17 7.36 -12.08 -3.67
N LYS A 18 7.67 -13.20 -4.32
CA LYS A 18 8.63 -14.19 -3.84
C LYS A 18 10.08 -13.82 -4.22
N GLY A 19 11.05 -14.32 -3.46
CA GLY A 19 12.49 -14.18 -3.78
C GLY A 19 13.00 -12.74 -3.60
N GLN A 20 13.55 -12.17 -4.67
CA GLN A 20 14.14 -10.82 -4.68
C GLN A 20 13.16 -9.68 -4.36
N TYR A 21 11.85 -9.95 -4.39
CA TYR A 21 10.81 -8.98 -4.06
C TYR A 21 10.21 -9.16 -2.66
N ARG A 22 10.77 -10.04 -1.84
CA ARG A 22 10.27 -10.33 -0.48
C ARG A 22 10.12 -9.06 0.37
N CYS A 23 11.06 -8.13 0.26
CA CYS A 23 11.03 -6.86 0.99
C CYS A 23 9.79 -6.02 0.65
N VAL A 24 9.32 -6.08 -0.59
CA VAL A 24 8.13 -5.37 -1.06
C VAL A 24 6.89 -6.03 -0.50
N GLY A 25 6.81 -7.36 -0.55
CA GLY A 25 5.73 -8.12 0.09
C GLY A 25 5.61 -7.83 1.58
N ASP A 26 6.73 -7.78 2.30
CA ASP A 26 6.79 -7.43 3.73
C ASP A 26 6.27 -6.00 4.01
N ALA A 27 6.68 -5.04 3.18
CA ALA A 27 6.21 -3.66 3.30
C ALA A 27 4.70 -3.52 3.04
N ILE A 28 4.14 -4.31 2.12
CA ILE A 28 2.70 -4.31 1.85
C ILE A 28 1.92 -4.96 3.01
N LEU A 29 2.43 -6.05 3.58
CA LEU A 29 1.85 -6.67 4.78
C LEU A 29 1.84 -5.71 5.97
N TYR A 30 2.92 -4.94 6.12
CA TYR A 30 3.00 -3.89 7.13
C TYR A 30 1.92 -2.82 6.93
N ALA A 31 1.65 -2.44 5.68
CA ALA A 31 0.57 -1.51 5.36
C ALA A 31 -0.82 -2.07 5.73
N LEU A 32 -1.10 -3.34 5.39
CA LEU A 32 -2.34 -4.01 5.77
C LEU A 32 -2.52 -4.04 7.31
N SER A 33 -1.44 -4.25 8.06
CA SER A 33 -1.47 -4.19 9.53
C SER A 33 -1.73 -2.79 10.09
N LYS A 34 -1.61 -1.75 9.26
CA LYS A 34 -1.85 -0.33 9.58
C LYS A 34 -3.18 0.16 9.01
N ASP A 35 -4.09 -0.76 8.68
CA ASP A 35 -5.41 -0.48 8.10
C ASP A 35 -5.38 0.14 6.69
N TRP A 36 -4.27 -0.03 5.96
CA TRP A 36 -4.21 0.41 4.57
C TRP A 36 -4.96 -0.54 3.64
N VAL A 37 -5.75 0.03 2.73
CA VAL A 37 -6.48 -0.72 1.73
C VAL A 37 -5.56 -1.02 0.55
N VAL A 38 -5.35 -2.29 0.24
CA VAL A 38 -4.49 -2.70 -0.88
C VAL A 38 -5.34 -3.24 -2.01
N ARG A 39 -5.18 -2.67 -3.20
CA ARG A 39 -5.91 -3.06 -4.41
C ARG A 39 -5.01 -3.57 -5.51
N ASP A 40 -5.39 -4.65 -6.18
CA ASP A 40 -4.61 -5.18 -7.32
C ASP A 40 -5.00 -4.43 -8.60
N GLN A 41 -4.00 -4.08 -9.41
CA GLN A 41 -4.19 -3.45 -10.72
C GLN A 41 -3.68 -4.36 -11.86
N GLY A 42 -3.55 -5.66 -11.64
CA GLY A 42 -2.96 -6.63 -12.56
C GLY A 42 -1.43 -6.53 -12.62
N HIS A 43 -0.91 -5.39 -13.07
CA HIS A 43 0.53 -5.12 -13.23
C HIS A 43 1.26 -4.74 -11.93
N GLY A 44 0.52 -4.57 -10.84
CA GLY A 44 1.02 -4.14 -9.55
C GLY A 44 -0.10 -4.06 -8.53
N VAL A 45 0.22 -3.56 -7.35
CA VAL A 45 -0.76 -3.27 -6.30
C VAL A 45 -0.74 -1.79 -5.98
N ARG A 46 -1.87 -1.25 -5.54
CA ARG A 46 -2.01 0.14 -5.11
C ARG A 46 -2.51 0.16 -3.68
N LEU A 47 -1.75 0.79 -2.80
CA LEU A 47 -2.16 0.99 -1.41
C LEU A 47 -2.86 2.34 -1.29
N TYR A 48 -3.94 2.39 -0.53
CA TYR A 48 -4.71 3.59 -0.24
C TYR A 48 -4.69 3.82 1.27
N CYS A 49 -4.36 5.04 1.70
CA CYS A 49 -4.43 5.39 3.11
C CYS A 49 -5.90 5.51 3.54
N PRO A 50 -6.29 4.94 4.69
CA PRO A 50 -7.66 5.04 5.22
C PRO A 50 -8.00 6.45 5.73
N CYS A 51 -6.99 7.29 6.01
CA CYS A 51 -7.14 8.56 6.72
C CYS A 51 -7.64 9.74 5.85
N GLY A 52 -7.64 9.62 4.52
CA GLY A 52 -8.04 10.72 3.64
C GLY A 52 -9.09 10.25 2.65
N GLY A 53 -10.20 10.99 2.51
CA GLY A 53 -11.25 10.74 1.52
C GLY A 53 -10.73 10.82 0.06
N GLN A 54 -11.43 11.50 -0.85
CA GLN A 54 -11.09 11.52 -2.29
C GLN A 54 -9.66 12.01 -2.66
N LEU A 55 -8.88 12.56 -1.71
CA LEU A 55 -7.48 13.01 -1.87
C LEU A 55 -6.48 12.19 -1.03
N GLY A 56 -6.90 11.06 -0.47
CA GLY A 56 -6.06 10.19 0.35
C GLY A 56 -4.78 9.75 -0.37
N ARG A 57 -3.68 9.65 0.40
CA ARG A 57 -2.37 9.27 -0.11
C ARG A 57 -2.44 7.85 -0.67
N ALA A 58 -2.18 7.69 -1.96
CA ALA A 58 -2.14 6.40 -2.63
C ALA A 58 -0.71 6.07 -3.10
N VAL A 59 -0.26 4.85 -2.86
CA VAL A 59 1.05 4.36 -3.27
C VAL A 59 0.88 3.28 -4.32
N SER A 60 1.34 3.55 -5.53
CA SER A 60 1.40 2.53 -6.59
C SER A 60 2.69 1.72 -6.46
N VAL A 61 2.54 0.41 -6.36
CA VAL A 61 3.65 -0.55 -6.28
C VAL A 61 3.58 -1.41 -7.53
N ALA A 62 4.58 -1.27 -8.39
CA ALA A 62 4.73 -2.16 -9.54
C ALA A 62 4.98 -3.60 -9.08
N GLY A 63 4.45 -4.58 -9.82
CA GLY A 63 4.70 -6.00 -9.58
C GLY A 63 6.18 -6.38 -9.75
N THR A 64 6.90 -5.65 -10.61
CA THR A 64 8.30 -5.89 -10.93
C THR A 64 9.13 -4.61 -10.74
N PRO A 65 9.34 -4.15 -9.49
CA PRO A 65 10.09 -2.93 -9.25
C PRO A 65 11.57 -3.14 -9.57
N LYS A 66 12.15 -2.21 -10.34
CA LYS A 66 13.58 -2.20 -10.69
C LYS A 66 14.51 -2.18 -9.46
N PHE A 67 14.04 -1.59 -8.35
CA PHE A 67 14.74 -1.52 -7.07
C PHE A 67 13.81 -1.95 -5.91
N PRO A 68 13.70 -3.26 -5.62
CA PRO A 68 12.75 -3.77 -4.63
C PRO A 68 13.00 -3.22 -3.22
N GLY A 69 14.28 -3.07 -2.82
CA GLY A 69 14.62 -2.52 -1.50
C GLY A 69 14.22 -1.05 -1.33
N SER A 70 14.41 -0.23 -2.37
CA SER A 70 14.03 1.18 -2.34
C SER A 70 12.50 1.34 -2.34
N CYS A 71 11.80 0.56 -3.16
CA CYS A 71 10.33 0.51 -3.14
C CYS A 71 9.80 0.14 -1.75
N ALA A 72 10.31 -0.95 -1.15
CA ALA A 72 9.91 -1.39 0.18
C ALA A 72 10.13 -0.30 1.24
N LYS A 73 11.29 0.36 1.21
CA LYS A 73 11.61 1.47 2.12
C LYS A 73 10.67 2.65 1.95
N ASN A 74 10.31 2.97 0.70
CA ASN A 74 9.38 4.06 0.40
C ASN A 74 7.95 3.74 0.86
N ILE A 75 7.48 2.50 0.64
CA ILE A 75 6.19 2.03 1.12
C ILE A 75 6.13 2.15 2.65
N ARG A 76 7.12 1.57 3.36
CA ARG A 76 7.20 1.67 4.82
C ARG A 76 7.19 3.11 5.32
N ARG A 77 8.02 3.98 4.74
CA ARG A 77 8.03 5.42 5.10
C ARG A 77 6.69 6.11 4.84
N THR A 78 5.98 5.74 3.79
CA THR A 78 4.69 6.34 3.45
C THR A 78 3.59 5.86 4.40
N VAL A 79 3.60 4.58 4.72
CA VAL A 79 2.71 3.96 5.71
C VAL A 79 2.94 4.57 7.09
N ASP A 80 4.19 4.68 7.51
CA ASP A 80 4.58 5.24 8.82
C ASP A 80 4.26 6.74 8.93
N LYS A 81 4.32 7.49 7.82
CA LYS A 81 3.90 8.90 7.76
C LYS A 81 2.38 9.12 7.89
N CYS A 82 1.55 8.12 7.58
CA CYS A 82 0.09 8.21 7.76
C CYS A 82 -0.22 7.64 9.15
N PRO A 83 0.11 8.41 10.20
CA PRO A 83 -0.88 9.23 10.92
C PRO A 83 -0.41 10.67 11.28
N ASP A 84 0.78 11.09 10.86
CA ASP A 84 1.39 12.38 11.27
C ASP A 84 0.84 13.58 10.48
N ASP A 85 0.40 13.35 9.24
CA ASP A 85 -0.20 14.38 8.36
C ASP A 85 -1.68 14.70 8.71
N HIS A 86 -2.22 14.18 9.83
CA HIS A 86 -3.59 14.44 10.28
C HIS A 86 -3.78 15.88 10.80
N ASP A 87 -2.69 16.61 11.07
CA ASP A 87 -2.70 17.95 11.68
C ASP A 87 -2.46 19.11 10.66
N LEU A 88 -1.97 18.82 9.45
CA LEU A 88 -1.62 19.87 8.47
C LEU A 88 -2.70 20.19 7.44
N ILE A 89 -3.88 19.56 7.52
CA ILE A 89 -5.07 20.01 6.79
C ILE A 89 -6.04 20.59 7.82
N PRO A 90 -6.00 21.91 8.13
CA PRO A 90 -7.17 22.54 8.72
C PRO A 90 -8.34 22.30 7.76
N GLY A 91 -9.44 21.78 8.29
CA GLY A 91 -10.65 21.44 7.54
C GLY A 91 -11.20 22.61 6.70
N PRO A 92 -12.21 22.34 5.86
CA PRO A 92 -12.68 23.32 4.88
C PRO A 92 -13.20 24.57 5.59
N ARG A 93 -12.70 25.75 5.19
CA ARG A 93 -13.41 27.02 5.35
C ARG A 93 -14.28 27.25 4.13
#